data_AF-A0A6B9G0Z3-F1
#
_entry.id   AF-A0A6B9G0Z3-F1
#
_cell.length_a   1.000
_cell.length_b   1.000
_cell.length_c   1.000
_cell.angle_alpha   90.00
_cell.angle_beta   90.00
_cell.angle_gamma   90.00
#
_symmetry.space_group_name_H-M   'P 1'
#
loop_
_entity.id
_entity.type
_entity.pdbx_description
1 polymer ?
#
loop_
_entity_poly.entity_id
_entity_poly.type
_entity_poly.pdbx_seq_one_letter_code
_entity_poly.pdbx_strand_id
1 'polypeptide(L)'
;MQNAVISRDQAIARYFNLASESADKQMAVFGQIVAEILQTGMPVTNKAIISALIVRLEQENDVAQLDIYRQLLEIVVHKTPDDVLV
;
A
#
# COMPACT_ATOMS: atom_id res chain seq x y z
N MET A 1 9.58 -38.50 -8.65
CA MET A 1 9.53 -37.02 -8.58
C MET A 1 8.18 -36.62 -9.18
N GLN A 2 7.18 -36.35 -8.34
CA GLN A 2 5.81 -36.07 -8.80
C GLN A 2 5.72 -34.58 -9.16
N ASN A 3 5.59 -34.27 -10.45
CA ASN A 3 5.39 -32.90 -10.92
C ASN A 3 3.93 -32.52 -10.65
N ALA A 4 3.68 -31.69 -9.63
CA ALA A 4 2.32 -31.29 -9.26
C ALA A 4 1.77 -30.32 -10.32
N VAL A 5 0.96 -30.84 -11.23
CA VAL A 5 0.17 -30.02 -12.15
C VAL A 5 -0.91 -29.31 -11.33
N ILE A 6 -0.71 -28.03 -11.04
CA ILE A 6 -1.71 -27.19 -10.39
C ILE A 6 -2.91 -27.08 -11.35
N SER A 7 -4.09 -27.48 -10.91
CA SER A 7 -5.30 -27.31 -11.74
C SER A 7 -5.60 -25.83 -11.95
N ARG A 8 -6.25 -25.49 -13.07
CA ARG A 8 -6.54 -24.08 -13.42
C ARG A 8 -7.32 -23.36 -12.31
N ASP A 9 -8.24 -24.04 -11.65
CA ASP A 9 -9.01 -23.51 -10.53
C ASP A 9 -8.15 -23.24 -9.30
N GLN A 10 -7.17 -24.11 -9.01
CA GLN A 10 -6.21 -23.89 -7.93
C GLN A 10 -5.27 -22.70 -8.21
N ALA A 11 -4.88 -22.49 -9.47
CA ALA A 11 -4.07 -21.33 -9.86
C ALA A 11 -4.85 -20.01 -9.70
N ILE A 12 -6.13 -20.00 -10.08
CA ILE A 12 -7.02 -18.84 -9.92
C ILE A 12 -7.24 -18.54 -8.42
N ALA A 13 -7.54 -19.54 -7.61
CA ALA A 13 -7.71 -19.38 -6.17
C ALA A 13 -6.43 -18.83 -5.50
N ARG A 14 -5.25 -19.33 -5.89
CA ARG A 14 -3.96 -18.79 -5.41
C ARG A 14 -3.76 -17.33 -5.79
N TYR A 15 -4.11 -16.94 -7.02
CA TYR A 15 -4.00 -15.55 -7.46
C TYR A 15 -4.87 -14.61 -6.60
N PHE A 16 -6.13 -14.97 -6.36
CA PHE A 16 -7.02 -14.19 -5.51
C PHE A 16 -6.54 -14.12 -4.05
N ASN A 17 -6.04 -15.23 -3.49
CA ASN A 17 -5.48 -15.24 -2.14
C ASN A 17 -4.25 -14.33 -2.02
N LEU A 18 -3.33 -14.39 -2.98
CA LEU A 18 -2.15 -13.52 -3.01
C LEU A 18 -2.53 -12.04 -3.10
N ALA A 19 -3.55 -11.71 -3.90
CA ALA A 19 -4.08 -10.35 -4.00
C ALA A 19 -4.77 -9.87 -2.71
N SER A 20 -5.42 -10.78 -1.97
CA SER A 20 -5.97 -10.47 -0.65
C SER A 20 -4.87 -10.22 0.37
N GLU A 21 -3.85 -11.07 0.41
CA GLU A 21 -2.72 -10.92 1.34
C GLU A 21 -1.94 -9.64 1.09
N SER A 22 -1.78 -9.21 -0.17
CA SER A 22 -1.14 -7.94 -0.49
C SER A 22 -2.00 -6.74 -0.06
N ALA A 23 -3.32 -6.80 -0.25
CA ALA A 23 -4.23 -5.77 0.23
C ALA A 23 -4.21 -5.65 1.76
N ASP A 24 -4.15 -6.76 2.48
CA ASP A 24 -4.06 -6.77 3.94
C ASP A 24 -2.76 -6.11 4.43
N LYS A 25 -1.62 -6.38 3.77
CA LYS A 25 -0.34 -5.73 4.07
C LYS A 25 -0.38 -4.23 3.81
N GLN A 26 -0.93 -3.80 2.68
CA GLN A 26 -1.09 -2.38 2.36
C GLN A 26 -1.94 -1.68 3.44
N MET A 27 -3.04 -2.28 3.86
CA MET A 27 -3.93 -1.70 4.86
C MET A 27 -3.27 -1.60 6.25
N ALA A 28 -2.48 -2.62 6.64
CA ALA A 28 -1.71 -2.58 7.87
C ALA A 28 -0.69 -1.43 7.87
N VAL A 29 0.05 -1.29 6.77
CA VAL A 29 1.03 -0.21 6.58
C VAL A 29 0.34 1.16 6.57
N PHE A 30 -0.80 1.29 5.90
CA PHE A 30 -1.59 2.51 5.89
C PHE A 30 -2.08 2.90 7.29
N GLY A 31 -2.61 1.93 8.06
CA GLY A 31 -3.02 2.13 9.44
C GLY A 31 -1.87 2.60 10.33
N GLN A 32 -0.66 2.06 10.13
CA GLN A 32 0.54 2.47 10.85
C GLN A 32 0.91 3.94 10.56
N ILE A 33 0.90 4.35 9.29
CA ILE A 33 1.15 5.75 8.89
C ILE A 33 0.13 6.69 9.54
N VAL A 34 -1.15 6.33 9.51
CA VAL A 34 -2.22 7.14 10.11
C VAL A 34 -2.03 7.27 11.61
N ALA A 35 -1.70 6.17 12.30
CA ALA A 35 -1.45 6.17 13.74
C ALA A 35 -0.27 7.09 14.11
N GLU A 36 0.82 7.08 13.33
CA GLU A 36 1.98 7.95 13.55
C GLU A 36 1.62 9.43 13.38
N ILE A 37 0.88 9.78 12.32
CA ILE A 37 0.42 11.15 12.11
C ILE A 37 -0.41 11.62 13.32
N LEU A 38 -1.33 10.79 13.80
CA LEU A 38 -2.13 11.08 15.00
C LEU A 38 -1.26 11.26 16.25
N GLN A 39 -0.23 10.44 16.43
CA GLN A 39 0.70 10.54 17.57
C GLN A 39 1.50 11.85 17.57
N THR A 40 1.76 12.44 16.41
CA THR A 40 2.38 13.78 16.31
C THR A 40 1.41 14.93 16.63
N GLY A 41 0.13 14.64 16.87
CA GLY A 41 -0.91 15.65 17.07
C GLY A 41 -1.33 16.38 15.80
N MET A 42 -0.86 15.94 14.63
CA MET A 42 -1.23 16.52 13.35
C MET A 42 -2.54 15.93 12.82
N PRO A 43 -3.33 16.72 12.06
CA PRO A 43 -4.52 16.20 11.41
C PRO A 43 -4.14 15.20 10.31
N VAL A 44 -4.87 14.08 10.27
CA VAL A 44 -4.76 13.07 9.20
C VAL A 44 -5.41 13.63 7.94
N THR A 45 -4.59 14.21 7.07
CA THR A 45 -5.00 14.78 5.78
C THR A 45 -4.30 14.03 4.66
N ASN A 46 -4.86 14.07 3.44
CA ASN A 46 -4.20 13.47 2.27
C ASN A 46 -2.78 14.00 2.10
N LYS A 47 -2.57 15.32 2.29
CA LYS A 47 -1.24 15.93 2.28
C LYS A 47 -0.30 15.31 3.32
N ALA A 48 -0.75 15.14 4.57
CA ALA A 48 0.08 14.54 5.63
C ALA A 48 0.45 13.08 5.31
N ILE A 49 -0.51 12.31 4.77
CA ILE A 49 -0.30 10.92 4.36
C ILE A 49 0.68 10.84 3.19
N ILE A 50 0.50 11.66 2.15
CA ILE A 50 1.39 11.73 0.98
C ILE A 50 2.81 12.08 1.41
N SER A 51 2.99 13.12 2.24
CA SER A 51 4.30 13.50 2.75
C SER A 51 4.97 12.37 3.54
N ALA A 52 4.22 11.68 4.40
CA ALA A 52 4.75 10.55 5.18
C ALA A 52 5.18 9.38 4.28
N LEU A 53 4.41 9.07 3.25
CA LEU A 53 4.73 8.03 2.27
C LEU A 53 5.99 8.37 1.45
N ILE A 54 6.16 9.63 1.03
CA ILE A 54 7.37 10.09 0.31
C ILE A 54 8.60 9.94 1.19
N VAL A 55 8.55 10.39 2.45
CA VAL A 55 9.67 10.25 3.39
C VAL A 55 10.06 8.78 3.57
N ARG A 56 9.08 7.86 3.65
CA ARG A 56 9.37 6.42 3.72
C ARG A 56 10.01 5.88 2.46
N LEU A 57 9.54 6.30 1.28
CA LEU A 57 10.13 5.89 0.01
C LEU A 57 11.61 6.30 -0.11
N GLU A 58 11.98 7.45 0.44
CA GLU A 58 13.36 7.95 0.41
C GLU A 58 14.29 7.24 1.40
N GLN A 59 13.74 6.65 2.46
CA GLN A 59 14.50 6.02 3.56
C GLN A 59 14.51 4.49 3.49
N GLU A 60 13.62 3.89 2.72
CA GLU A 60 13.48 2.44 2.60
C GLU A 60 14.43 1.85 1.55
N ASN A 61 14.98 0.68 1.85
CA ASN A 61 15.86 -0.08 0.95
C ASN A 61 15.25 -1.42 0.53
N ASP A 62 14.28 -1.94 1.27
CA ASP A 62 13.54 -3.14 0.89
C ASP A 62 12.61 -2.84 -0.29
N VAL A 63 12.89 -3.49 -1.43
CA VAL A 63 12.13 -3.34 -2.67
C VAL A 63 10.66 -3.73 -2.50
N ALA A 64 10.35 -4.72 -1.66
CA ALA A 64 8.97 -5.14 -1.40
C ALA A 64 8.20 -4.07 -0.60
N GLN A 65 8.84 -3.46 0.39
CA GLN A 65 8.24 -2.36 1.14
C GLN A 65 8.11 -1.10 0.30
N LEU A 66 9.11 -0.79 -0.53
CA LEU A 66 9.03 0.30 -1.51
C LEU A 66 7.84 0.13 -2.46
N ASP A 67 7.56 -1.09 -2.92
CA ASP A 67 6.40 -1.37 -3.78
C ASP A 67 5.07 -1.08 -3.07
N ILE A 68 4.94 -1.51 -1.80
CA ILE A 68 3.76 -1.21 -0.97
C ILE A 68 3.59 0.31 -0.80
N TYR A 69 4.66 1.04 -0.49
CA TYR A 69 4.59 2.49 -0.34
C TYR A 69 4.22 3.20 -1.64
N ARG A 70 4.74 2.75 -2.80
CA ARG A 70 4.36 3.29 -4.11
C ARG A 70 2.89 3.07 -4.42
N GLN A 71 2.38 1.86 -4.19
CA GLN A 71 0.97 1.53 -4.43
C GLN A 71 0.04 2.34 -3.52
N LEU A 72 0.40 2.48 -2.23
CA LEU A 72 -0.36 3.34 -1.31
C LEU A 72 -0.33 4.81 -1.74
N LEU A 73 0.83 5.33 -2.14
CA LEU A 73 0.96 6.69 -2.62
C LEU A 73 0.12 6.92 -3.86
N GLU A 74 0.15 5.98 -4.82
CA GLU A 74 -0.69 6.01 -6.01
C GLU A 74 -2.17 6.08 -5.66
N ILE A 75 -2.66 5.23 -4.75
CA ILE A 75 -4.07 5.22 -4.33
C ILE A 75 -4.45 6.56 -3.69
N VAL A 76 -3.64 7.07 -2.76
CA VAL A 76 -3.96 8.30 -2.02
C VAL A 76 -3.94 9.50 -2.95
N VAL A 77 -2.97 9.58 -3.87
CA VAL A 77 -2.91 10.66 -4.88
C VAL A 77 -4.12 10.59 -5.82
N HIS A 78 -4.44 9.42 -6.39
CA HIS A 78 -5.61 9.28 -7.26
C HIS A 78 -6.94 9.60 -6.58
N LYS A 79 -7.05 9.36 -5.26
CA LYS A 79 -8.25 9.66 -4.47
C LYS A 79 -8.28 11.10 -3.95
N THR A 80 -7.16 11.82 -4.02
CA THR A 80 -7.11 13.24 -3.73
C THR A 80 -7.54 13.95 -5.02
N PRO A 81 -8.73 14.58 -5.07
CA PRO A 81 -9.01 15.48 -6.17
C PRO A 81 -7.88 16.50 -6.19
N ASP A 82 -7.15 16.60 -7.30
CA ASP A 82 -6.11 17.62 -7.43
C ASP A 82 -6.71 18.97 -7.01
N ASP A 83 -5.93 19.78 -6.29
CA ASP A 83 -6.22 21.21 -6.11
C ASP A 83 -6.09 21.95 -7.46
N VAL A 84 -6.62 21.39 -8.56
CA VAL A 84 -6.95 22.14 -9.76
C VAL A 84 -8.24 22.86 -9.40
N LEU A 85 -8.06 23.99 -8.71
CA LEU A 85 -9.05 25.07 -8.67
C LEU A 85 -9.33 25.45 -10.14
N VAL A 86 -10.40 24.89 -10.70
CA VAL A 86 -11.04 25.44 -11.91
C VAL A 86 -12.04 26.49 -11.45
#